data_AF-A0A418MYA6-F1
#
_entry.id   AF-A0A418MYA6-F1
#
_cell.length_a   1.000
_cell.length_b   1.000
_cell.length_c   1.000
_cell.angle_alpha   90.00
_cell.angle_beta   90.00
_cell.angle_gamma   90.00
#
_symmetry.space_group_name_H-M   'P 1'
#
loop_
_entity.id
_entity.type
_entity.pdbx_description
1 polymer ?
#
loop_
_entity_poly.entity_id
_entity_poly.type
_entity_poly.pdbx_seq_one_letter_code
_entity_poly.pdbx_strand_id
1 'polypeptide(L)'
;MTTPQSATVQVHCRLTVRVDDPAAITELAVQHLRAVSIDWDDEEDDLESAAAELGDDLLRSIASLADPDRLLANVPGVEVTGAHVWAESAR
;
A
#
# COMPACT_ATOMS: atom_id res chain seq x y z
N MET A 1 19.93 32.18 -15.08
CA MET A 1 19.67 31.00 -14.24
C MET A 1 18.58 30.20 -14.92
N THR A 2 18.90 29.04 -15.47
CA THR A 2 17.91 28.09 -16.01
C THR A 2 17.23 27.41 -14.82
N THR A 3 15.90 27.49 -14.76
CA THR A 3 15.11 26.73 -13.78
C THR A 3 15.37 25.24 -14.03
N PRO A 4 15.70 24.44 -13.01
CA PRO A 4 15.82 23.00 -13.20
C PRO A 4 14.50 22.45 -13.73
N GLN A 5 14.56 21.70 -14.83
CA GLN A 5 13.38 21.06 -15.40
C GLN A 5 13.02 19.85 -14.54
N SER A 6 11.81 19.85 -13.97
CA SER A 6 11.25 18.69 -13.27
C SER A 6 10.94 17.56 -14.27
N ALA A 7 11.11 16.32 -13.85
CA ALA A 7 10.73 15.14 -14.61
C ALA A 7 9.83 14.25 -13.77
N THR A 8 8.78 13.71 -14.39
CA THR A 8 7.94 12.66 -13.80
C THR A 8 8.42 11.31 -14.33
N VAL A 9 8.67 10.37 -13.43
CA VAL A 9 9.10 9.00 -13.77
C VAL A 9 8.25 7.98 -13.04
N GLN A 10 8.14 6.77 -13.59
CA GLN A 10 7.52 5.62 -12.94
C GLN A 10 8.62 4.67 -12.48
N VAL A 11 8.60 4.26 -11.21
CA VAL A 11 9.56 3.31 -10.64
C VAL A 11 8.88 1.96 -10.47
N HIS A 12 9.37 0.93 -11.15
CA HIS A 12 8.84 -0.43 -11.04
C HIS A 12 9.72 -1.26 -10.09
N CYS A 13 9.13 -1.78 -9.03
CA CYS A 13 9.79 -2.63 -8.05
C CYS A 13 9.05 -3.96 -7.92
N ARG A 14 9.76 -5.09 -7.93
CA ARG A 14 9.22 -6.41 -7.64
C ARG A 14 10.03 -7.02 -6.50
N LEU A 15 9.35 -7.34 -5.41
CA LEU A 15 9.95 -7.95 -4.23
C LEU A 15 9.40 -9.37 -4.05
N THR A 16 10.27 -10.29 -3.64
CA THR A 16 9.86 -11.60 -3.16
C THR A 16 10.01 -11.61 -1.65
N VAL A 17 8.89 -11.76 -0.95
CA VAL A 17 8.84 -11.78 0.52
C VAL A 17 8.41 -13.16 1.00
N ARG A 18 8.90 -13.56 2.18
CA ARG A 18 8.41 -14.73 2.91
C ARG A 18 7.53 -14.26 4.05
N VAL A 19 6.35 -14.86 4.16
CA VAL A 19 5.39 -14.58 5.23
C VAL A 19 5.41 -15.78 6.16
N ASP A 20 5.90 -15.58 7.38
CA ASP A 20 6.02 -16.65 8.38
C ASP A 20 4.73 -16.81 9.20
N ASP A 21 3.91 -15.76 9.32
CA ASP A 21 2.60 -15.77 9.99
C ASP A 21 1.55 -14.97 9.18
N PRO A 22 0.80 -15.64 8.28
CA PRO A 22 -0.23 -14.97 7.47
C PRO A 22 -1.35 -14.32 8.29
N ALA A 23 -1.74 -14.92 9.42
CA ALA A 23 -2.85 -14.41 10.24
C ALA A 23 -2.49 -13.09 10.90
N ALA A 24 -1.27 -12.97 11.44
CA ALA A 24 -0.79 -11.72 12.00
C ALA A 24 -0.77 -10.57 10.97
N ILE A 25 -0.54 -10.88 9.68
CA ILE A 25 -0.55 -9.88 8.62
C ILE A 25 -1.96 -9.40 8.30
N THR A 26 -2.94 -10.31 8.17
CA THR A 26 -4.32 -9.91 7.89
C THR A 26 -4.93 -9.16 9.07
N GLU A 27 -4.63 -9.58 10.31
CA GLU A 27 -5.03 -8.84 11.52
C GLU A 27 -4.45 -7.43 11.55
N LEU A 28 -3.16 -7.26 11.20
CA LEU A 28 -2.53 -5.95 11.13
C LEU A 28 -3.15 -5.06 10.04
N ALA A 29 -3.47 -5.62 8.88
CA ALA A 29 -4.14 -4.89 7.80
C ALA A 29 -5.52 -4.37 8.24
N VAL A 30 -6.31 -5.21 8.91
CA VAL A 30 -7.61 -4.81 9.47
C VAL A 30 -7.47 -3.72 10.54
N GLN A 31 -6.48 -3.86 11.44
CA GLN A 31 -6.20 -2.85 12.45
C GLN A 31 -5.81 -1.52 11.81
N HIS A 32 -4.98 -1.55 10.76
CA HIS A 32 -4.58 -0.36 10.03
C HIS A 32 -5.76 0.30 9.35
N LEU A 33 -6.59 -0.46 8.63
CA LEU A 33 -7.80 0.04 7.97
C LEU A 33 -8.72 0.78 8.95
N ARG A 34 -8.96 0.17 10.12
CA ARG A 34 -9.81 0.74 11.18
C ARG A 34 -9.20 1.99 11.85
N ALA A 35 -7.90 2.18 11.75
CA ALA A 35 -7.20 3.33 12.32
C ALA A 35 -7.15 4.53 11.36
N VAL A 36 -7.30 4.31 10.05
CA VAL A 36 -7.29 5.39 9.06
C VAL A 36 -8.66 6.09 9.05
N SER A 37 -8.63 7.42 8.96
CA SER A 37 -9.83 8.23 8.80
C SER A 37 -10.25 8.27 7.33
N ILE A 38 -10.91 7.20 6.88
CA ILE A 38 -11.57 7.14 5.56
C ILE A 38 -12.98 7.69 5.69
N ASP A 39 -13.39 8.50 4.72
CA ASP A 39 -14.79 8.89 4.57
C ASP A 39 -15.52 7.78 3.82
N TRP A 40 -16.24 6.94 4.56
CA TRP A 40 -16.90 5.76 4.03
C TRP A 40 -18.21 6.06 3.29
N ASP A 41 -18.73 7.30 3.36
CA ASP A 41 -19.98 7.66 2.69
C ASP A 41 -19.81 7.73 1.15
N ASP A 42 -18.58 7.95 0.67
CA ASP A 42 -18.22 8.03 -0.75
C ASP A 42 -17.61 6.72 -1.31
N GLU A 43 -17.45 5.68 -0.47
CA GLU A 43 -16.87 4.39 -0.86
C GLU A 43 -17.95 3.37 -1.29
N GLU A 44 -17.58 2.44 -2.18
CA GLU A 44 -18.51 1.40 -2.65
C GLU A 44 -18.81 0.34 -1.57
N ASP A 45 -17.88 0.13 -0.64
CA ASP A 45 -17.97 -0.81 0.48
C ASP A 45 -18.05 -0.08 1.82
N ASP A 46 -18.61 -0.77 2.82
CA ASP A 46 -18.51 -0.32 4.21
C ASP A 46 -17.23 -0.86 4.89
N LEU A 47 -16.86 -0.22 6.02
CA LEU A 47 -15.68 -0.58 6.79
C LEU A 47 -15.64 -2.06 7.18
N GLU A 48 -16.79 -2.66 7.54
CA GLU A 48 -16.82 -4.03 8.04
C GLU A 48 -16.66 -5.03 6.89
N SER A 49 -17.23 -4.75 5.72
CA SER A 49 -17.03 -5.52 4.49
C SER A 49 -15.57 -5.46 4.04
N ALA A 50 -14.99 -4.25 3.97
CA ALA A 50 -13.58 -4.09 3.62
C ALA A 50 -12.63 -4.76 4.63
N ALA A 51 -12.94 -4.71 5.93
CA ALA A 51 -12.19 -5.40 6.96
C ALA A 51 -12.30 -6.93 6.83
N ALA A 52 -13.48 -7.46 6.50
CA ALA A 52 -13.65 -8.89 6.27
C ALA A 52 -12.83 -9.36 5.05
N GLU A 53 -12.85 -8.59 3.96
CA GLU A 53 -12.05 -8.90 2.77
C GLU A 53 -10.55 -8.92 3.05
N LEU A 54 -10.03 -7.95 3.82
CA LEU A 54 -8.62 -7.97 4.24
C LEU A 54 -8.33 -9.17 5.15
N GLY A 55 -9.24 -9.49 6.06
CA GLY A 55 -9.12 -10.64 6.97
C GLY A 55 -8.92 -11.97 6.24
N ASP A 56 -9.59 -12.14 5.09
CA ASP A 56 -9.61 -13.38 4.32
C ASP A 56 -8.59 -13.42 3.16
N ASP A 57 -7.98 -12.30 2.77
CA ASP A 57 -7.03 -12.21 1.66
C ASP A 57 -5.65 -11.67 2.10
N LEU A 58 -4.69 -12.60 2.21
CA LEU A 58 -3.30 -12.28 2.53
C LEU A 58 -2.63 -11.36 1.51
N LEU A 59 -2.86 -11.59 0.21
CA LEU A 59 -2.18 -10.82 -0.83
C LEU A 59 -2.68 -9.37 -0.82
N ARG A 60 -4.00 -9.19 -0.71
CA ARG A 60 -4.59 -7.86 -0.56
C ARG A 60 -4.14 -7.18 0.72
N SER A 61 -4.08 -7.91 1.84
CA SER A 61 -3.56 -7.40 3.11
C SER A 61 -2.13 -6.90 3.01
N ILE A 62 -1.21 -7.66 2.43
CA ILE A 62 0.19 -7.23 2.25
C ILE A 62 0.27 -5.99 1.35
N ALA A 63 -0.47 -5.96 0.26
CA ALA A 63 -0.50 -4.81 -0.64
C ALA A 63 -1.01 -3.55 0.08
N SER A 64 -2.06 -3.68 0.90
CA SER A 64 -2.64 -2.58 1.67
C SER A 64 -1.70 -2.00 2.73
N LEU A 65 -0.78 -2.81 3.25
CA LEU A 65 0.21 -2.40 4.26
C LEU A 65 1.48 -1.79 3.65
N ALA A 66 1.62 -1.81 2.32
CA ALA A 66 2.77 -1.23 1.65
C ALA A 66 2.72 0.31 1.76
N ASP A 67 3.88 0.90 2.03
CA ASP A 67 4.07 2.35 2.16
C ASP A 67 5.07 2.80 1.06
N PRO A 68 4.58 3.30 -0.09
CA PRO A 68 5.41 3.76 -1.19
C PRO A 68 6.25 5.00 -0.83
N ASP A 69 5.75 5.87 0.06
CA ASP A 69 6.46 7.08 0.47
C ASP A 69 7.77 6.70 1.17
N ARG A 70 7.74 5.66 1.99
CA ARG A 70 8.95 5.12 2.64
C ARG A 70 10.01 4.60 1.66
N LEU A 71 9.63 4.16 0.46
CA LEU A 71 10.59 3.66 -0.52
C LEU A 71 11.55 4.75 -1.00
N LEU A 72 11.06 6.00 -1.11
CA LEU A 72 11.82 7.14 -1.64
C LEU A 72 12.04 8.27 -0.62
N ALA A 73 11.65 8.07 0.65
CA ALA A 73 11.71 9.07 1.72
C ALA A 73 13.08 9.76 1.90
N ASN A 74 14.18 9.10 1.52
CA ASN A 74 15.54 9.63 1.66
C ASN A 74 16.17 10.11 0.35
N VAL A 75 15.39 10.23 -0.74
CA VAL A 75 15.88 10.69 -2.05
C VAL A 75 15.62 12.20 -2.20
N PRO A 76 16.66 13.06 -2.23
CA PRO A 76 16.47 14.50 -2.28
C PRO A 76 15.73 14.94 -3.55
N GLY A 77 14.71 15.79 -3.37
CA GLY A 77 13.93 16.35 -4.48
C GLY A 77 12.95 15.37 -5.15
N VAL A 78 12.68 14.23 -4.51
CA VAL A 78 11.69 13.26 -4.97
C VAL A 78 10.46 13.30 -4.07
N GLU A 79 9.29 13.32 -4.71
CA GLU A 79 7.98 13.23 -4.09
C GLU A 79 7.23 12.09 -4.77
N VAL A 80 6.58 11.24 -3.97
CA VAL A 80 5.64 10.25 -4.50
C VAL A 80 4.28 10.93 -4.60
N THR A 81 3.79 11.11 -5.82
CA THR A 81 2.50 11.76 -6.07
C THR A 81 1.39 10.76 -6.38
N GLY A 82 1.70 9.47 -6.38
CA GLY A 82 0.77 8.39 -6.60
C GLY A 82 1.48 7.04 -6.64
N ALA A 83 0.74 5.98 -6.32
CA ALA A 83 1.25 4.61 -6.35
C ALA A 83 0.15 3.64 -6.74
N HIS A 84 0.55 2.56 -7.41
CA HIS A 84 -0.29 1.39 -7.63
C HIS A 84 0.47 0.17 -7.13
N VAL A 85 0.00 -0.41 -6.03
CA VAL A 85 0.64 -1.53 -5.35
C VAL A 85 -0.29 -2.74 -5.37
N TRP A 86 0.26 -3.90 -5.74
CA TRP A 86 -0.43 -5.18 -5.66
C TRP A 86 0.55 -6.26 -5.21
N ALA A 87 0.03 -7.34 -4.63
CA ALA A 87 0.80 -8.53 -4.31
C ALA A 87 0.35 -9.69 -5.20
N GLU A 88 1.26 -10.60 -5.51
CA GLU A 88 0.99 -11.82 -6.26
C GLU A 88 1.78 -12.99 -5.67
N SER A 89 1.29 -14.21 -5.85
CA SER A 89 2.03 -15.41 -5.47
C SER A 89 3.37 -15.48 -6.20
N ALA A 90 4.44 -15.81 -5.46
CA ALA A 90 5.72 -16.13 -6.09
C ALA A 90 5.54 -17.38 -6.97
N ARG A 91 6.01 -17.32 -8.21
CA ARG A 91 6.05 -18.47 -9.12
C ARG A 91 7.15 -19.45 -8.75
#